data_AF-K0NZD8-F1
#
_entry.id   AF-K0NZD8-F1
#
_cell.length_a   1.000
_cell.length_b   1.000
_cell.length_c   1.000
_cell.angle_alpha   90.00
_cell.angle_beta   90.00
_cell.angle_gamma   90.00
#
_symmetry.space_group_name_H-M   'P 1'
#
loop_
_entity.id
_entity.type
_entity.pdbx_description
1 polymer ?
#
loop_
_entity_poly.entity_id
_entity_poly.type
_entity_poly.pdbx_seq_one_letter_code
_entity_poly.pdbx_strand_id
1 'polypeptide(L)'
;MKTVRDWAVDPDFWVRRTAIEFQLGLKSATDPELLKEIILENLGSSEFFINKAIGWALRDYSKTNPDWVRKFVDEYREQLAPLSVREASKYI
;
A
#
# COMPACT_ATOMS: atom_id res chain seq x y z
N MET A 1 9.89 21.57 -3.51
CA MET A 1 10.39 20.19 -3.26
C MET A 1 9.20 19.27 -3.37
N LYS A 2 9.23 18.22 -4.22
CA LYS A 2 8.13 17.25 -4.29
C LYS A 2 8.07 16.47 -2.97
N THR A 3 6.88 16.30 -2.42
CA THR A 3 6.58 15.47 -1.25
C THR A 3 6.26 14.04 -1.71
N VAL A 4 6.22 13.08 -0.78
CA VAL A 4 5.81 11.70 -1.09
C VAL A 4 4.36 11.64 -1.61
N ARG A 5 3.50 12.59 -1.21
CA ARG A 5 2.13 12.72 -1.74
C ARG A 5 2.14 13.07 -3.23
N ASP A 6 3.06 13.93 -3.66
CA ASP A 6 3.21 14.25 -5.08
C ASP A 6 3.71 13.04 -5.89
N TRP A 7 4.47 12.14 -5.26
CA TRP A 7 4.93 10.91 -5.90
C TRP A 7 3.81 9.89 -6.06
N ALA A 8 2.80 9.88 -5.18
CA ALA A 8 1.69 8.93 -5.21
C ALA A 8 0.81 9.07 -6.46
N VAL A 9 0.81 10.24 -7.12
CA VAL A 9 0.01 10.55 -8.32
C VAL A 9 0.88 10.86 -9.54
N ASP A 10 2.19 10.61 -9.48
CA ASP A 10 3.12 10.91 -10.57
C ASP A 10 2.77 10.07 -11.81
N PRO A 11 2.91 10.60 -13.05
CA PRO A 11 2.62 9.83 -14.26
C PRO A 11 3.47 8.56 -14.40
N ASP A 12 4.70 8.54 -13.88
CA ASP A 12 5.54 7.36 -13.88
C ASP A 12 5.15 6.41 -12.74
N PHE A 13 4.74 5.19 -13.09
CA PHE A 13 4.35 4.18 -12.10
C PHE A 13 5.52 3.74 -11.21
N TRP A 14 6.78 3.89 -11.63
CA TRP A 14 7.93 3.63 -10.78
C TRP A 14 8.04 4.62 -9.63
N VAL A 15 7.69 5.89 -9.88
CA VAL A 15 7.65 6.93 -8.84
C VAL A 15 6.51 6.66 -7.85
N ARG A 16 5.32 6.30 -8.36
CA ARG A 16 4.19 5.88 -7.50
C ARG A 16 4.53 4.64 -6.68
N ARG A 17 5.22 3.67 -7.28
CA ARG A 17 5.71 2.48 -6.57
C ARG A 17 6.63 2.86 -5.41
N THR A 18 7.58 3.77 -5.63
CA THR A 18 8.44 4.27 -4.55
C THR A 18 7.61 4.91 -3.42
N ALA A 19 6.56 5.68 -3.75
CA ALA A 19 5.65 6.23 -2.75
C ALA A 19 4.90 5.15 -1.97
N ILE A 20 4.57 4.01 -2.57
CA ILE A 20 3.91 2.90 -1.86
C ILE A 20 4.89 2.15 -0.93
N GLU A 21 6.13 1.97 -1.36
CA GLU A 21 7.12 1.12 -0.68
C GLU A 21 8.03 1.87 0.32
N PHE A 22 8.03 3.20 0.37
CA PHE A 22 9.00 3.96 1.19
C PHE A 22 8.93 3.69 2.70
N GLN A 23 7.80 3.19 3.22
CA GLN A 23 7.64 2.86 4.64
C GLN A 23 7.95 1.39 4.99
N LEU A 24 8.40 0.58 4.02
CA LEU A 24 8.77 -0.82 4.28
C LEU A 24 9.83 -0.90 5.39
N GLY A 25 9.60 -1.79 6.35
CA GLY A 25 10.52 -2.07 7.45
C GLY A 25 10.51 -1.03 8.58
N LEU A 26 9.71 0.04 8.51
CA LEU A 26 9.63 1.05 9.57
C LEU A 26 8.91 0.56 10.83
N LYS A 27 8.13 -0.53 10.74
CA LYS A 27 7.43 -1.16 11.87
C LYS A 27 6.54 -0.14 12.61
N SER A 28 6.79 0.10 13.90
CA SER A 28 6.02 1.04 14.72
C SER A 28 6.23 2.51 14.31
N ALA A 29 7.22 2.81 13.46
CA ALA A 29 7.43 4.13 12.89
C ALA A 29 6.69 4.33 11.56
N THR A 30 5.99 3.32 11.04
CA THR A 30 5.09 3.50 9.89
C THR A 30 3.96 4.46 10.27
N ASP A 31 3.72 5.45 9.42
CA ASP A 31 2.52 6.30 9.44
C ASP A 31 1.40 5.59 8.67
N PRO A 32 0.41 4.98 9.35
CA PRO A 32 -0.66 4.25 8.69
C PRO A 32 -1.61 5.14 7.90
N GLU A 33 -1.80 6.40 8.30
CA GLU A 33 -2.70 7.31 7.60
C GLU A 33 -2.07 7.75 6.27
N LEU A 34 -0.77 8.09 6.28
CA LEU A 34 -0.05 8.36 5.04
C LEU A 34 0.05 7.13 4.13
N LEU A 35 0.24 5.93 4.70
CA LEU A 35 0.22 4.69 3.92
C LEU A 35 -1.14 4.49 3.25
N LYS A 36 -2.24 4.69 3.98
CA LYS A 36 -3.61 4.63 3.45
C LYS A 36 -3.79 5.64 2.32
N GLU A 37 -3.49 6.92 2.54
CA GLU A 37 -3.61 7.98 1.53
C GLU A 37 -2.92 7.56 0.20
N ILE A 38 -1.68 7.10 0.27
CA ILE A 38 -0.91 6.71 -0.93
C ILE A 38 -1.49 5.49 -1.64
N ILE A 39 -1.95 4.48 -0.89
CA ILE A 39 -2.58 3.31 -1.50
C ILE A 39 -3.89 3.71 -2.19
N LEU A 40 -4.70 4.58 -1.59
CA LEU A 40 -5.97 5.03 -2.17
C LEU A 40 -5.78 5.71 -3.53
N GLU A 41 -4.74 6.53 -3.68
CA GLU A 41 -4.38 7.15 -4.98
C GLU A 41 -3.98 6.13 -6.07
N ASN A 42 -3.70 4.87 -5.68
CA ASN A 42 -3.21 3.83 -6.57
C ASN A 42 -4.15 2.61 -6.68
N LEU A 43 -5.34 2.67 -6.07
CA LEU A 43 -6.37 1.64 -6.26
C LEU A 43 -6.88 1.62 -7.70
N GLY A 44 -7.36 0.46 -8.15
CA GLY A 44 -7.86 0.28 -9.53
C GLY A 44 -6.78 0.31 -10.62
N SER A 45 -5.50 0.42 -10.27
CA SER A 45 -4.40 0.36 -11.23
C SER A 45 -4.35 -0.99 -11.95
N SER A 46 -4.19 -0.98 -13.27
CA SER A 46 -3.91 -2.19 -14.06
C SER A 46 -2.44 -2.63 -13.98
N GLU A 47 -1.57 -1.81 -13.38
CA GLU A 47 -0.14 -2.08 -13.34
C GLU A 47 0.21 -3.15 -12.30
N PHE A 48 0.82 -4.25 -12.78
CA PHE A 48 1.23 -5.36 -11.91
C PHE A 48 2.12 -4.90 -10.76
N PHE A 49 3.09 -4.04 -11.04
CA PHE A 49 4.07 -3.59 -10.05
C PHE A 49 3.48 -2.68 -8.97
N ILE A 50 2.43 -1.90 -9.30
CA ILE A 50 1.68 -1.11 -8.31
C ILE A 50 0.90 -2.05 -7.40
N ASN A 51 0.13 -2.97 -7.96
CA ASN A 51 -0.66 -3.92 -7.19
C ASN A 51 0.22 -4.82 -6.29
N LYS A 52 1.39 -5.23 -6.78
CA LYS A 52 2.37 -5.98 -6.01
C LYS A 52 2.95 -5.15 -4.86
N ALA A 53 3.28 -3.89 -5.10
CA ALA A 53 3.79 -2.97 -4.09
C ALA A 53 2.78 -2.72 -2.97
N ILE A 54 1.50 -2.48 -3.31
CA ILE A 54 0.40 -2.33 -2.33
C ILE A 54 0.32 -3.56 -1.43
N GLY A 55 0.27 -4.75 -2.05
CA GLY A 55 0.22 -6.01 -1.32
C GLY A 55 1.42 -6.21 -0.40
N TRP A 56 2.63 -5.82 -0.84
CA TRP A 56 3.83 -5.94 -0.04
C TRP A 56 3.88 -4.94 1.13
N ALA A 57 3.51 -3.69 0.91
CA ALA A 57 3.44 -2.67 1.97
C ALA A 57 2.45 -3.09 3.08
N LEU A 58 1.25 -3.56 2.70
CA LEU A 58 0.26 -4.08 3.65
C LEU A 58 0.75 -5.34 4.37
N ARG A 59 1.38 -6.28 3.65
CA ARG A 59 1.95 -7.50 4.24
C ARG A 59 3.07 -7.21 5.22
N ASP A 60 3.88 -6.19 4.94
CA ASP A 60 4.96 -5.81 5.84
C ASP A 60 4.41 -5.17 7.10
N TYR A 61 3.47 -4.24 6.95
CA TYR A 61 2.86 -3.55 8.08
C TYR A 61 1.97 -4.48 8.93
N SER A 62 1.38 -5.53 8.36
CA SER A 62 0.57 -6.50 9.11
C SER A 62 1.36 -7.26 10.17
N LYS A 63 2.68 -7.36 10.03
CA LYS A 63 3.57 -7.92 11.07
C LYS A 63 3.67 -7.02 12.31
N THR A 64 3.30 -5.75 12.19
CA THR A 64 3.31 -4.76 13.28
C THR A 64 1.89 -4.47 13.76
N ASN A 65 0.96 -4.21 12.84
CA ASN A 65 -0.43 -3.87 13.18
C ASN A 65 -1.41 -4.68 12.31
N PRO A 66 -1.63 -5.97 12.63
CA PRO A 66 -2.45 -6.87 11.83
C PRO A 66 -3.93 -6.44 11.77
N ASP A 67 -4.47 -5.90 12.86
CA ASP A 67 -5.87 -5.47 12.92
C ASP A 67 -6.14 -4.26 12.02
N TRP A 68 -5.19 -3.33 11.93
CA TRP A 68 -5.30 -2.21 10.99
C TRP A 68 -5.31 -2.71 9.55
N VAL A 69 -4.40 -3.64 9.20
CA VAL A 69 -4.35 -4.17 7.83
C VAL A 69 -5.61 -4.98 7.50
N ARG A 70 -6.15 -5.77 8.45
CA ARG A 70 -7.41 -6.49 8.25
C ARG A 70 -8.56 -5.53 7.96
N LYS A 71 -8.73 -4.49 8.78
CA LYS A 71 -9.76 -3.46 8.56
C LYS A 71 -9.60 -2.77 7.21
N PHE A 72 -8.38 -2.38 6.86
CA PHE A 72 -8.09 -1.76 5.56
C PHE A 72 -8.46 -2.67 4.39
N VAL A 73 -8.03 -3.94 4.43
CA VAL A 73 -8.32 -4.90 3.37
C VAL A 73 -9.82 -5.17 3.25
N ASP A 74 -10.55 -5.24 4.36
CA ASP A 74 -12.00 -5.45 4.35
C ASP A 74 -12.75 -4.22 3.83
N GLU A 75 -12.34 -3.01 4.21
CA GLU A 75 -12.93 -1.75 3.76
C GLU A 75 -12.77 -1.52 2.26
N TYR A 76 -11.60 -1.85 1.70
CA TYR A 76 -11.27 -1.59 0.28
C TYR A 76 -11.23 -2.86 -0.59
N ARG A 77 -11.79 -3.97 -0.11
CA ARG A 77 -11.67 -5.30 -0.74
C ARG A 77 -12.04 -5.31 -2.22
N GLU A 78 -13.12 -4.64 -2.59
CA GLU A 78 -13.64 -4.62 -3.96
C GLU A 78 -12.77 -3.80 -4.93
N GLN A 79 -11.96 -2.87 -4.41
CA GLN A 79 -11.10 -1.98 -5.18
C GLN A 79 -9.65 -2.48 -5.26
N LEU A 80 -9.24 -3.31 -4.31
CA LEU A 80 -7.94 -3.95 -4.31
C LEU A 80 -7.85 -5.03 -5.38
N ALA A 81 -6.73 -5.07 -6.11
CA ALA A 81 -6.47 -6.19 -7.00
C ALA A 81 -6.41 -7.51 -6.21
N PRO A 82 -6.87 -8.65 -6.77
CA PRO A 82 -6.81 -9.95 -6.11
C PRO A 82 -5.40 -10.33 -5.63
N LEU A 83 -4.37 -9.90 -6.39
CA LEU A 83 -2.97 -10.05 -6.00
C LEU A 83 -2.65 -9.31 -4.69
N SER A 84 -3.08 -8.05 -4.57
CA SER A 84 -2.82 -7.21 -3.40
C SER A 84 -3.47 -7.79 -2.16
N VAL A 85 -4.72 -8.25 -2.26
CA VAL A 85 -5.44 -8.94 -1.17
C VAL A 85 -4.67 -10.20 -0.74
N ARG A 86 -4.30 -11.06 -1.69
CA ARG A 86 -3.58 -12.31 -1.39
C ARG A 86 -2.25 -12.06 -0.68
N GLU A 87 -1.50 -11.05 -1.10
CA GLU A 87 -0.22 -10.71 -0.45
C GLU A 87 -0.43 -10.11 0.94
N ALA A 88 -1.34 -9.13 1.07
CA ALA A 88 -1.64 -8.45 2.33
C ALA A 88 -2.14 -9.43 3.42
N SER A 89 -3.00 -10.38 3.03
CA SER A 89 -3.61 -11.35 3.94
C SER A 89 -2.70 -12.50 4.37
N LYS A 90 -1.41 -12.51 3.99
CA LYS A 90 -0.52 -13.64 4.29
C LYS A 90 -0.32 -13.93 5.80
N TYR A 91 -0.54 -12.94 6.67
CA TYR A 91 -0.34 -13.07 8.12
C TYR A 91 -1.58 -12.71 8.95
N ILE A 92 -2.75 -12.51 8.34
CA ILE A 92 -3.96 -12.02 9.01
C ILE A 92 -5.22 -12.78 8.65
#